data_AF-A0A1F5SGX3-F1
#
_entry.id   AF-A0A1F5SGX3-F1
#
_cell.length_a   1.000
_cell.length_b   1.000
_cell.length_c   1.000
_cell.angle_alpha   90.00
_cell.angle_beta   90.00
_cell.angle_gamma   90.00
#
_symmetry.space_group_name_H-M   'P 1'
#
loop_
_entity.id
_entity.type
_entity.pdbx_description
1 polymer ?
#
loop_
_entity_poly.entity_id
_entity_poly.type
_entity_poly.pdbx_seq_one_letter_code
_entity_poly.pdbx_strand_id
1 'polypeptide(L)'
;MEPAEIAPWFSFDPGDSFAFGEGETVKTFKAIISIPQNTPAGAYEGQMIISLLPARTAQAGTAINTNLSIGARIKIDIGGSRPDLLTSNEAIALADESMFDRLRGSILLRAEMAGEAYYIHPRFKLIYYLGRPVDAFRVMREQGEGARNADLEKIPIGAIEESVTPVIVVDSDPFAIHNAGRIFIQTEENGEAWYVNPGDRQRYYLGRPEDAWEIMRRLSLGISEMDFSLLFDDE
;
A
#
# COMPACT_ATOMS: atom_id res chain seq x y z
N MET A 1 -17.13 -7.63 26.76
CA MET A 1 -17.39 -7.27 25.35
C MET A 1 -17.99 -8.50 24.72
N GLU A 2 -19.15 -8.38 24.09
CA GLU A 2 -19.60 -9.44 23.19
C GLU A 2 -18.55 -9.60 22.07
N PRO A 3 -18.23 -10.83 21.65
CA PRO A 3 -17.37 -11.01 20.49
C PRO A 3 -17.98 -10.24 19.32
N ALA A 4 -17.16 -9.44 18.63
CA ALA A 4 -17.62 -8.80 17.41
C ALA A 4 -18.15 -9.90 16.48
N GLU A 5 -19.42 -9.81 16.11
CA GLU A 5 -20.05 -10.81 15.26
C GLU A 5 -19.33 -10.81 13.91
N ILE A 6 -18.57 -11.87 13.64
CA ILE A 6 -17.87 -12.03 12.36
C ILE A 6 -18.94 -12.34 11.32
N ALA A 7 -19.05 -11.48 10.31
CA ALA A 7 -20.04 -11.66 9.26
C ALA A 7 -19.80 -13.00 8.53
N PRO A 8 -20.86 -13.70 8.09
CA PRO A 8 -20.76 -15.08 7.57
C PRO A 8 -19.97 -15.22 6.26
N TRP A 9 -19.77 -14.12 5.54
CA TRP A 9 -18.93 -14.04 4.34
C TRP A 9 -17.45 -13.83 4.68
N PHE A 10 -17.10 -13.76 5.97
CA PHE A 10 -15.76 -13.53 6.47
C PHE A 10 -15.38 -14.65 7.43
N SER A 11 -14.21 -15.26 7.23
CA SER A 11 -13.70 -16.29 8.13
C SER A 11 -12.18 -16.28 8.18
N PHE A 12 -11.61 -17.05 9.09
CA PHE A 12 -10.17 -17.13 9.29
C PHE A 12 -9.70 -18.59 9.39
N ASP A 13 -8.50 -18.84 8.89
CA ASP A 13 -7.80 -20.14 8.98
C ASP A 13 -6.43 -19.92 9.64
N PRO A 14 -6.09 -20.59 10.76
CA PRO A 14 -6.83 -21.69 11.40
C PRO A 14 -8.01 -21.27 12.28
N GLY A 15 -8.19 -19.98 12.53
CA GLY A 15 -9.26 -19.44 13.35
C GLY A 15 -9.13 -17.94 13.56
N ASP A 16 -10.14 -17.34 14.19
CA ASP A 16 -10.24 -15.91 14.49
C ASP A 16 -9.44 -15.50 15.74
N SER A 17 -8.82 -16.45 16.42
CA SER A 17 -7.94 -16.23 17.56
C SER A 17 -6.78 -17.23 17.59
N PHE A 18 -5.62 -16.78 18.05
CA PHE A 18 -4.42 -17.60 18.20
C PHE A 18 -3.53 -17.07 19.33
N ALA A 19 -2.80 -17.97 19.99
CA ALA A 19 -1.90 -17.63 21.10
C ALA A 19 -0.44 -17.89 20.71
N PHE A 20 0.44 -16.91 20.97
CA PHE A 20 1.88 -17.09 20.81
C PHE A 20 2.43 -18.02 21.90
N GLY A 21 3.09 -19.09 21.49
CA GLY A 21 3.86 -19.97 22.36
C GLY A 21 5.15 -19.29 22.85
N GLU A 22 5.79 -19.90 23.84
CA GLU A 22 7.07 -19.42 24.38
C GLU A 22 8.14 -19.35 23.28
N GLY A 23 8.70 -18.17 23.05
CA GLY A 23 9.71 -17.92 22.01
C GLY A 23 9.17 -17.70 20.60
N GLU A 24 7.86 -17.80 20.37
CA GLU A 24 7.26 -17.49 19.06
C GLU A 24 7.17 -15.98 18.85
N THR A 25 7.71 -15.50 17.73
CA THR A 25 7.68 -14.07 17.34
C THR A 25 6.78 -13.79 16.16
N VAL A 26 6.32 -14.82 15.44
CA VAL A 26 5.51 -14.71 14.22
C VAL A 26 4.40 -15.75 14.21
N LYS A 27 3.21 -15.33 13.79
CA LYS A 27 2.12 -16.23 13.38
C LYS A 27 1.52 -15.78 12.07
N THR A 28 1.10 -16.76 11.29
CA THR A 28 0.43 -16.54 10.00
C THR A 28 -1.01 -17.03 10.12
N PHE A 29 -1.93 -16.25 9.59
CA PHE A 29 -3.32 -16.63 9.41
C PHE A 29 -3.78 -16.20 8.02
N LYS A 30 -4.84 -16.82 7.52
CA LYS A 30 -5.54 -16.39 6.31
C LYS A 30 -6.87 -15.78 6.69
N ALA A 31 -7.16 -14.58 6.19
CA ALA A 31 -8.53 -14.08 6.13
C ALA A 31 -9.17 -14.59 4.84
N ILE A 32 -10.32 -15.23 4.95
CA ILE A 32 -11.07 -15.83 3.85
C ILE A 32 -12.33 -15.01 3.67
N ILE A 33 -12.52 -14.51 2.46
CA ILE A 33 -13.66 -13.68 2.08
C ILE A 33 -14.48 -14.48 1.06
N SER A 34 -15.63 -14.98 1.47
CA SER A 34 -16.50 -15.85 0.66
C SER A 34 -17.73 -15.08 0.20
N ILE A 35 -17.69 -14.54 -1.02
CA ILE A 35 -18.76 -13.67 -1.51
C ILE A 35 -19.62 -14.36 -2.57
N PRO A 36 -20.96 -14.29 -2.48
CA PRO A 36 -21.84 -14.91 -3.47
C PRO A 36 -21.66 -14.29 -4.87
N GLN A 37 -21.76 -15.12 -5.92
CA GLN A 37 -21.51 -14.70 -7.31
C GLN A 37 -22.49 -13.66 -7.88
N ASN A 38 -23.64 -13.43 -7.24
CA ASN A 38 -24.65 -12.45 -7.70
C ASN A 38 -24.75 -11.24 -6.77
N THR A 39 -23.65 -10.86 -6.15
CA THR A 39 -23.61 -9.74 -5.21
C THR A 39 -23.52 -8.40 -5.95
N PRO A 40 -24.38 -7.41 -5.65
CA PRO A 40 -24.25 -6.06 -6.18
C PRO A 40 -22.92 -5.40 -5.79
N ALA A 41 -22.38 -4.55 -6.66
CA ALA A 41 -21.22 -3.73 -6.33
C ALA A 41 -21.48 -2.89 -5.06
N GLY A 42 -20.51 -2.84 -4.15
CA GLY A 42 -20.61 -2.12 -2.88
C GLY A 42 -21.54 -2.77 -1.84
N ALA A 43 -22.05 -3.97 -2.07
CA ALA A 43 -22.95 -4.63 -1.11
C ALA A 43 -22.27 -5.11 0.18
N TYR A 44 -20.94 -5.16 0.21
CA TYR A 44 -20.17 -5.54 1.40
C TYR A 44 -19.10 -4.50 1.73
N GLU A 45 -19.13 -4.00 2.96
CA GLU A 45 -18.07 -3.20 3.57
C GLU A 45 -17.71 -3.87 4.90
N GLY A 46 -16.41 -3.97 5.21
CA GLY A 46 -15.93 -4.59 6.43
C GLY A 46 -14.70 -3.91 7.00
N GLN A 47 -14.50 -4.06 8.30
CA GLN A 47 -13.26 -3.67 8.98
C GLN A 47 -12.71 -4.88 9.71
N MET A 48 -11.42 -5.16 9.50
CA MET A 48 -10.72 -6.14 10.31
C MET A 48 -10.00 -5.41 11.45
N ILE A 49 -10.30 -5.80 12.68
CA ILE A 49 -9.60 -5.28 13.86
C ILE A 49 -8.77 -6.41 14.43
N ILE A 50 -7.45 -6.26 14.39
CA ILE A 50 -6.54 -7.20 15.05
C ILE A 50 -6.25 -6.66 16.45
N SER A 51 -6.64 -7.42 17.45
CA SER A 51 -6.43 -7.08 18.87
C SER A 51 -5.37 -8.00 19.47
N LEU A 52 -4.33 -7.40 20.05
CA LEU A 52 -3.33 -8.11 20.84
C LEU A 52 -3.71 -8.00 22.32
N LEU A 53 -3.97 -9.15 22.96
CA LEU A 53 -4.32 -9.23 24.38
C LEU A 53 -3.29 -10.07 25.14
N PRO A 54 -2.87 -9.67 26.36
CA PRO A 54 -1.95 -10.47 27.16
C PRO A 54 -2.62 -11.75 27.68
N ALA A 55 -1.91 -12.88 27.64
CA ALA A 55 -2.41 -14.19 28.07
C ALA A 55 -2.56 -14.34 29.60
N ARG A 56 -2.01 -13.42 30.40
CA ARG A 56 -2.19 -13.39 31.86
C ARG A 56 -2.55 -11.98 32.30
N THR A 57 -3.54 -11.87 33.18
CA THR A 57 -3.74 -10.67 34.01
C THR A 57 -2.42 -10.36 34.69
N ALA A 58 -1.91 -9.14 34.50
CA ALA A 58 -0.71 -8.66 35.16
C ALA A 58 -0.72 -9.04 36.65
N GLN A 59 0.37 -9.65 37.15
CA GLN A 59 0.61 -9.66 38.59
C GLN A 59 0.63 -8.21 39.08
N ALA A 60 0.00 -7.94 40.23
CA ALA A 60 -0.06 -6.61 40.80
C ALA A 60 1.35 -6.00 40.90
N GLY A 61 1.61 -4.95 40.10
CA GLY A 61 2.90 -4.27 40.03
C GLY A 61 3.59 -4.29 38.65
N THR A 62 3.16 -5.13 37.70
CA THR A 62 3.77 -5.19 36.35
C THR A 62 2.81 -4.61 35.31
N ALA A 63 2.98 -3.33 34.93
CA ALA A 63 2.17 -2.74 33.87
C ALA A 63 2.58 -3.32 32.49
N ILE A 64 1.76 -4.20 31.92
CA ILE A 64 1.83 -4.54 30.50
C ILE A 64 0.71 -3.76 29.80
N ASN A 65 1.04 -2.55 29.35
CA ASN A 65 0.14 -1.73 28.53
C ASN A 65 0.32 -2.13 27.06
N THR A 66 -0.42 -3.13 26.59
CA THR A 66 -0.44 -3.45 25.15
C THR A 66 -1.86 -3.76 24.68
N ASN A 67 -2.79 -2.82 24.84
CA ASN A 67 -3.95 -2.76 23.96
C ASN A 67 -3.49 -2.14 22.63
N LEU A 68 -2.71 -2.91 21.86
CA LEU A 68 -2.37 -2.50 20.49
C LEU A 68 -3.43 -3.07 19.57
N SER A 69 -4.39 -2.23 19.21
CA SER A 69 -5.35 -2.51 18.14
C SER A 69 -4.77 -1.97 16.83
N ILE A 70 -4.37 -2.87 15.93
CA ILE A 70 -4.05 -2.51 14.55
C ILE A 70 -5.34 -2.70 13.77
N GLY A 71 -6.00 -1.60 13.41
CA GLY A 71 -7.16 -1.62 12.53
C GLY A 71 -6.68 -1.68 11.09
N ALA A 72 -7.02 -2.75 10.36
CA ALA A 72 -6.88 -2.82 8.91
C ALA A 72 -8.28 -2.70 8.29
N ARG A 73 -8.50 -1.68 7.46
CA ARG A 73 -9.76 -1.55 6.71
C ARG A 73 -9.65 -2.37 5.43
N ILE A 74 -10.55 -3.34 5.23
CA ILE A 74 -10.64 -4.11 3.99
C ILE A 74 -11.95 -3.74 3.31
N LYS A 75 -11.86 -2.93 2.24
CA LYS A 75 -12.97 -2.70 1.33
C LYS A 75 -12.97 -3.80 0.27
N ILE A 76 -14.15 -4.36 -0.03
CA ILE A 76 -14.29 -5.47 -0.97
C ILE A 76 -15.23 -5.05 -2.09
N ASP A 77 -14.66 -4.76 -3.25
CA ASP A 77 -15.41 -4.40 -4.46
C ASP A 77 -15.63 -5.65 -5.33
N ILE A 78 -16.89 -5.93 -5.66
CA ILE A 78 -17.28 -7.06 -6.51
C ILE A 78 -17.95 -6.51 -7.75
N GLY A 79 -17.25 -6.64 -8.86
CA GLY A 79 -17.71 -6.20 -10.17
C GLY A 79 -16.52 -5.74 -10.99
N GLY A 80 -16.40 -6.29 -12.21
CA GLY A 80 -15.34 -5.98 -13.17
C GLY A 80 -15.01 -4.49 -13.15
N SER A 81 -13.78 -4.19 -12.76
CA SER A 81 -13.40 -2.86 -12.37
C SER A 81 -13.39 -1.96 -13.61
N ARG A 82 -14.37 -1.07 -13.68
CA ARG A 82 -14.42 0.01 -14.65
C ARG A 82 -13.48 1.12 -14.15
N PRO A 83 -12.31 1.34 -14.78
CA PRO A 83 -11.30 2.27 -14.28
C PRO A 83 -11.79 3.73 -14.26
N ASP A 84 -12.82 4.05 -15.04
CA ASP A 84 -13.49 5.36 -15.10
C ASP A 84 -14.39 5.67 -13.89
N LEU A 85 -14.63 4.71 -13.00
CA LEU A 85 -15.47 4.89 -11.81
C LEU A 85 -14.66 4.93 -10.50
N LEU A 86 -13.33 4.91 -10.57
CA LEU A 86 -12.48 4.91 -9.39
C LEU A 86 -12.60 6.20 -8.60
N THR A 87 -12.95 6.06 -7.33
CA THR A 87 -12.76 7.12 -6.33
C THR A 87 -11.38 6.99 -5.68
N SER A 88 -10.88 8.07 -5.11
CA SER A 88 -9.51 8.22 -4.60
C SER A 88 -9.07 7.27 -3.47
N ASN A 89 -9.93 6.33 -3.06
CA ASN A 89 -9.68 5.38 -1.98
C ASN A 89 -9.92 3.91 -2.41
N GLU A 90 -10.16 3.66 -3.70
CA GLU A 90 -10.42 2.32 -4.24
C GLU A 90 -9.16 1.74 -4.89
N ALA A 91 -8.91 0.46 -4.61
CA ALA A 91 -7.84 -0.31 -5.21
C ALA A 91 -8.43 -1.34 -6.16
N ILE A 92 -7.88 -1.46 -7.37
CA ILE A 92 -8.26 -2.49 -8.34
C ILE A 92 -7.18 -3.56 -8.41
N ALA A 93 -7.58 -4.82 -8.58
CA ALA A 93 -6.66 -5.90 -8.90
C ALA A 93 -6.04 -5.72 -10.30
N LEU A 94 -4.71 -5.76 -10.38
CA LEU A 94 -4.00 -5.84 -11.65
C LEU A 94 -4.01 -7.29 -12.14
N ALA A 95 -4.61 -7.50 -13.30
CA ALA A 95 -4.83 -8.80 -13.94
C ALA A 95 -3.54 -9.39 -14.56
N ASP A 96 -2.93 -8.67 -15.49
CA ASP A 96 -1.77 -9.13 -16.28
C ASP A 96 -0.45 -9.21 -15.47
N GLU A 97 0.11 -10.43 -15.33
CA GLU A 97 1.34 -10.66 -14.56
C GLU A 97 2.58 -9.97 -15.16
N SER A 98 2.67 -9.93 -16.49
CA SER A 98 3.83 -9.36 -17.18
C SER A 98 3.88 -7.84 -17.02
N MET A 99 2.71 -7.21 -17.04
CA MET A 99 2.54 -5.79 -16.79
C MET A 99 2.80 -5.47 -15.32
N PHE A 100 2.32 -6.31 -14.39
CA PHE A 100 2.66 -6.15 -12.99
C PHE A 100 4.16 -6.19 -12.75
N ASP A 101 4.88 -7.18 -13.28
CA ASP A 101 6.33 -7.30 -13.06
C ASP A 101 7.11 -6.09 -13.57
N ARG A 102 6.64 -5.46 -14.65
CA ARG A 102 7.25 -4.27 -15.23
C ARG A 102 6.89 -2.98 -14.48
N LEU A 103 5.67 -2.89 -13.97
CA LEU A 103 5.10 -1.63 -13.48
C LEU A 103 4.97 -1.57 -11.96
N ARG A 104 5.15 -2.68 -11.25
CA ARG A 104 5.03 -2.73 -9.78
C ARG A 104 5.87 -1.65 -9.12
N GLY A 105 5.26 -0.92 -8.21
CA GLY A 105 5.89 0.17 -7.50
C GLY A 105 5.97 1.49 -8.27
N SER A 106 5.59 1.51 -9.54
CA SER A 106 5.61 2.73 -10.36
C SER A 106 4.37 3.58 -10.14
N ILE A 107 4.52 4.86 -10.43
CA ILE A 107 3.39 5.78 -10.60
C ILE A 107 3.17 5.92 -12.10
N LEU A 108 1.95 5.67 -12.56
CA LEU A 108 1.56 5.80 -13.95
C LEU A 108 0.79 7.09 -14.15
N LEU A 109 1.06 7.79 -15.25
CA LEU A 109 0.31 8.96 -15.67
C LEU A 109 -0.37 8.66 -17.00
N ARG A 110 -1.69 8.70 -16.99
CA ARG A 110 -2.53 8.55 -18.18
C ARG A 110 -2.64 9.90 -18.87
N ALA A 111 -1.78 10.13 -19.86
CA ALA A 111 -1.62 11.45 -20.47
C ALA A 111 -2.83 11.88 -21.33
N GLU A 112 -3.57 10.93 -21.91
CA GLU A 112 -4.68 11.19 -22.83
C GLU A 112 -5.99 11.57 -22.11
N MET A 113 -6.07 11.34 -20.80
CA MET A 113 -7.25 11.59 -19.97
C MET A 113 -6.91 12.44 -18.76
N ALA A 114 -7.03 13.76 -18.92
CA ALA A 114 -6.90 14.79 -17.87
C ALA A 114 -5.65 14.73 -16.95
N GLY A 115 -4.65 13.88 -17.26
CA GLY A 115 -3.50 13.65 -16.39
C GLY A 115 -3.83 12.84 -15.14
N GLU A 116 -4.73 11.86 -15.25
CA GLU A 116 -5.01 10.89 -14.18
C GLU A 116 -3.76 10.11 -13.79
N ALA A 117 -3.53 9.95 -12.48
CA ALA A 117 -2.37 9.25 -11.96
C ALA A 117 -2.78 8.03 -11.13
N TYR A 118 -1.97 6.98 -11.22
CA TYR A 118 -2.21 5.69 -10.57
C TYR A 118 -0.93 5.19 -9.90
N TYR A 119 -1.03 4.61 -8.71
CA TYR A 119 0.08 3.93 -8.04
C TYR A 119 -0.11 2.42 -8.11
N ILE A 120 0.89 1.71 -8.64
CA ILE A 120 0.91 0.25 -8.66
C ILE A 120 1.63 -0.23 -7.41
N HIS A 121 0.94 -0.96 -6.53
CA HIS A 121 1.55 -1.41 -5.30
C HIS A 121 2.65 -2.46 -5.59
N PRO A 122 3.85 -2.37 -4.99
CA PRO A 122 5.01 -3.21 -5.34
C PRO A 122 4.92 -4.67 -4.87
N ARG A 123 3.84 -5.08 -4.21
CA ARG A 123 3.73 -6.36 -3.48
C ARG A 123 2.38 -7.00 -3.69
N PHE A 124 1.34 -6.20 -3.53
CA PHE A 124 -0.03 -6.57 -3.80
C PHE A 124 -0.31 -6.15 -5.25
N LYS A 125 -0.85 -7.04 -6.10
CA LYS A 125 -1.24 -6.72 -7.49
C LYS A 125 -2.42 -5.76 -7.49
N LEU A 126 -2.20 -4.55 -7.00
CA LEU A 126 -3.21 -3.54 -6.71
C LEU A 126 -2.82 -2.22 -7.35
N ILE A 127 -3.81 -1.53 -7.89
CA ILE A 127 -3.70 -0.23 -8.54
C ILE A 127 -4.55 0.75 -7.76
N TYR A 128 -3.95 1.83 -7.29
CA TYR A 128 -4.63 2.88 -6.56
C TYR A 128 -4.77 4.12 -7.43
N TYR A 129 -5.99 4.62 -7.59
CA TYR A 129 -6.21 5.90 -8.22
C TYR A 129 -5.78 7.05 -7.31
N LEU A 130 -4.91 7.94 -7.79
CA LEU A 130 -4.35 9.02 -7.00
C LEU A 130 -5.19 10.30 -7.06
N GLY A 131 -6.12 10.42 -8.01
CA GLY A 131 -7.03 11.57 -8.08
C GLY A 131 -6.32 12.92 -8.05
N ARG A 132 -6.73 13.78 -7.11
CA ARG A 132 -6.17 15.13 -6.90
C ARG A 132 -5.00 15.09 -5.90
N PRO A 133 -4.20 16.16 -5.75
CA PRO A 133 -3.06 16.19 -4.82
C PRO A 133 -3.35 15.69 -3.39
N VAL A 134 -4.47 16.12 -2.80
CA VAL A 134 -4.88 15.73 -1.44
C VAL A 134 -5.23 14.24 -1.34
N ASP A 135 -5.82 13.70 -2.41
CA ASP A 135 -6.21 12.31 -2.52
C ASP A 135 -4.96 11.42 -2.66
N ALA A 136 -4.06 11.78 -3.58
CA ALA A 136 -2.78 11.11 -3.81
C ALA A 136 -1.94 11.03 -2.52
N PHE A 137 -1.85 12.16 -1.80
CA PHE A 137 -1.14 12.25 -0.54
C PHE A 137 -1.69 11.28 0.50
N ARG A 138 -3.03 11.18 0.61
CA ARG A 138 -3.68 10.24 1.53
C ARG A 138 -3.37 8.81 1.17
N VAL A 139 -3.60 8.42 -0.08
CA VAL A 139 -3.32 7.05 -0.58
C VAL A 139 -1.88 6.68 -0.24
N MET A 140 -0.93 7.57 -0.55
CA MET A 140 0.48 7.28 -0.36
C MET A 140 0.85 7.09 1.10
N ARG A 141 0.28 7.89 2.00
CA ARG A 141 0.47 7.69 3.44
C ARG A 141 -0.19 6.42 3.96
N GLU A 142 -1.37 6.08 3.47
CA GLU A 142 -2.08 4.86 3.85
C GLU A 142 -1.36 3.59 3.38
N GLN A 143 -0.70 3.63 2.22
CA GLN A 143 0.13 2.53 1.71
C GLN A 143 1.56 2.52 2.30
N GLY A 144 1.88 3.47 3.19
CA GLY A 144 3.20 3.62 3.75
C GLY A 144 3.54 2.54 4.78
N GLU A 145 4.67 1.86 4.61
CA GLU A 145 5.26 0.93 5.59
C GLU A 145 6.11 1.73 6.61
N GLY A 146 6.03 1.42 7.91
CA GLY A 146 6.88 2.09 8.90
C GLY A 146 8.37 1.73 8.74
N ALA A 147 9.26 2.72 8.72
CA ALA A 147 10.70 2.54 8.59
C ALA A 147 11.49 3.36 9.62
N ARG A 148 12.60 2.78 10.09
CA ARG A 148 13.57 3.44 10.99
C ARG A 148 14.53 4.32 10.21
N ASN A 149 15.15 5.29 10.89
CA ASN A 149 16.12 6.20 10.28
C ASN A 149 17.29 5.44 9.65
N ALA A 150 17.84 4.44 10.34
CA ALA A 150 18.96 3.62 9.86
C ALA A 150 18.65 2.83 8.57
N ASP A 151 17.39 2.50 8.32
CA ASP A 151 16.98 1.81 7.10
C ASP A 151 16.78 2.80 5.95
N LEU A 152 16.16 3.94 6.24
CA LEU A 152 15.96 5.00 5.28
C LEU A 152 17.30 5.61 4.81
N GLU A 153 18.30 5.72 5.68
CA GLU A 153 19.64 6.22 5.36
C GLU A 153 20.38 5.38 4.31
N LYS A 154 20.03 4.08 4.17
CA LYS A 154 20.57 3.21 3.11
C LYS A 154 20.02 3.56 1.72
N ILE A 155 18.96 4.36 1.65
CA ILE A 155 18.35 4.80 0.41
C ILE A 155 18.76 6.26 0.16
N PRO A 156 19.49 6.55 -0.92
CA PRO A 156 19.90 7.91 -1.25
C PRO A 156 18.68 8.82 -1.45
N ILE A 157 18.78 10.07 -1.01
CA ILE A 157 17.73 11.07 -1.23
C ILE A 157 17.80 11.53 -2.68
N GLY A 158 16.67 11.45 -3.38
CA GLY A 158 16.53 11.95 -4.74
C GLY A 158 16.32 13.46 -4.78
N ALA A 159 16.94 14.11 -5.75
CA ALA A 159 16.74 15.53 -6.03
C ALA A 159 16.00 15.70 -7.36
N ILE A 160 14.87 16.41 -7.34
CA ILE A 160 14.14 16.83 -8.54
C ILE A 160 14.74 18.15 -9.07
N GLU A 161 15.98 18.12 -9.56
CA GLU A 161 16.61 19.28 -10.20
C GLU A 161 16.05 19.53 -11.62
N GLU A 162 15.92 20.81 -12.01
CA GLU A 162 15.27 21.24 -13.27
C GLU A 162 16.02 20.84 -14.56
N SER A 163 17.22 20.28 -14.43
CA SER A 163 18.00 19.79 -15.57
C SER A 163 19.10 18.87 -15.08
N VAL A 164 18.86 17.56 -15.03
CA VAL A 164 19.95 16.60 -14.84
C VAL A 164 19.76 15.44 -15.81
N THR A 165 20.78 15.22 -16.61
CA THR A 165 21.06 13.92 -17.23
C THR A 165 20.88 12.81 -16.19
N PRO A 166 20.23 11.68 -16.52
CA PRO A 166 20.02 10.61 -15.54
C PRO A 166 21.37 10.22 -14.93
N VAL A 167 21.57 10.57 -13.66
CA VAL A 167 22.67 10.05 -12.87
C VAL A 167 22.24 8.62 -12.55
N ILE A 168 22.66 7.69 -13.39
CA ILE A 168 22.52 6.27 -13.08
C ILE A 168 23.42 6.03 -11.88
N VAL A 169 22.84 5.90 -10.69
CA VAL A 169 23.57 5.48 -9.50
C VAL A 169 23.87 4.00 -9.70
N VAL A 170 25.05 3.73 -10.27
CA VAL A 170 25.47 2.39 -10.73
C VAL A 170 25.65 1.38 -9.58
N ASP A 171 25.51 1.82 -8.33
CA ASP A 171 25.62 0.96 -7.15
C ASP A 171 24.49 1.32 -6.16
N SER A 172 23.28 0.85 -6.47
CA SER A 172 22.14 0.99 -5.57
C SER A 172 22.22 -0.05 -4.46
N ASP A 173 22.17 0.37 -3.20
CA ASP A 173 22.19 -0.53 -2.04
C ASP A 173 21.13 -1.66 -2.18
N PRO A 174 21.41 -2.92 -1.82
CA PRO A 174 20.43 -4.02 -1.88
C PRO A 174 19.12 -3.72 -1.15
N PHE A 175 19.17 -2.94 -0.07
CA PHE A 175 18.00 -2.45 0.64
C PHE A 175 17.18 -1.51 -0.24
N ALA A 176 17.82 -0.57 -0.94
CA ALA A 176 17.15 0.29 -1.90
C ALA A 176 16.51 -0.55 -3.02
N ILE A 177 17.21 -1.55 -3.56
CA ILE A 177 16.72 -2.47 -4.61
C ILE A 177 15.50 -3.28 -4.15
N HIS A 178 15.55 -3.85 -2.95
CA HIS A 178 14.45 -4.65 -2.41
C HIS A 178 13.19 -3.83 -2.13
N ASN A 179 13.36 -2.55 -1.80
CA ASN A 179 12.25 -1.66 -1.43
C ASN A 179 11.79 -0.78 -2.59
N ALA A 180 11.95 -1.25 -3.83
CA ALA A 180 11.47 -0.61 -5.05
C ALA A 180 10.02 -0.19 -4.95
N GLY A 181 9.73 1.07 -5.24
CA GLY A 181 8.37 1.58 -5.36
C GLY A 181 7.55 1.51 -4.08
N ARG A 182 8.19 1.20 -2.95
CA ARG A 182 7.53 1.26 -1.64
C ARG A 182 7.44 2.69 -1.18
N ILE A 183 6.45 2.93 -0.34
CA ILE A 183 6.31 4.17 0.41
C ILE A 183 6.65 3.84 1.85
N PHE A 184 7.51 4.65 2.45
CA PHE A 184 7.90 4.53 3.84
C PHE A 184 7.39 5.70 4.66
N ILE A 185 6.94 5.41 5.87
CA ILE A 185 6.67 6.39 6.92
C ILE A 185 7.81 6.32 7.93
N GLN A 186 8.52 7.42 8.10
CA GLN A 186 9.60 7.54 9.07
C GLN A 186 9.02 7.60 10.49
N THR A 187 9.12 6.49 11.23
CA THR A 187 8.42 6.35 12.52
C THR A 187 9.19 6.93 13.71
N GLU A 188 10.47 7.26 13.53
CA GLU A 188 11.35 7.77 14.59
C GLU A 188 11.45 9.32 14.60
N GLU A 189 10.73 10.00 13.69
CA GLU A 189 10.70 11.47 13.57
C GLU A 189 9.25 11.98 13.51
N ASN A 190 8.90 12.85 12.54
CA ASN A 190 7.58 13.49 12.44
C ASN A 190 6.59 12.70 11.58
N GLY A 191 6.88 11.44 11.25
CA GLY A 191 6.03 10.66 10.36
C GLY A 191 6.14 11.10 8.90
N GLU A 192 7.32 11.55 8.48
CA GLU A 192 7.65 11.90 7.09
C GLU A 192 7.39 10.71 6.15
N ALA A 193 6.78 10.99 5.00
CA ALA A 193 6.53 9.98 3.98
C ALA A 193 7.59 10.05 2.87
N TRP A 194 8.06 8.90 2.40
CA TRP A 194 9.14 8.77 1.42
C TRP A 194 8.76 7.75 0.35
N TYR A 195 8.77 8.13 -0.92
CA TYR A 195 8.59 7.20 -2.05
C TYR A 195 9.95 6.74 -2.58
N VAL A 196 10.19 5.44 -2.64
CA VAL A 196 11.41 4.87 -3.24
C VAL A 196 11.15 4.66 -4.73
N ASN A 197 11.68 5.51 -5.59
CA ASN A 197 11.43 5.42 -7.02
C ASN A 197 12.08 4.15 -7.62
N PRO A 198 11.32 3.27 -8.30
CA PRO A 198 11.86 2.07 -8.93
C PRO A 198 12.92 2.36 -10.00
N GLY A 199 12.84 3.52 -10.67
CA GLY A 199 13.67 3.87 -11.82
C GLY A 199 15.11 4.26 -11.46
N ASP A 200 15.32 4.94 -10.33
CA ASP A 200 16.65 5.43 -9.91
C ASP A 200 17.09 4.94 -8.53
N ARG A 201 16.20 4.24 -7.81
CA ARG A 201 16.44 3.66 -6.47
C ARG A 201 16.66 4.71 -5.38
N GLN A 202 16.23 5.93 -5.61
CA GLN A 202 16.31 7.02 -4.65
C GLN A 202 14.97 7.20 -3.93
N ARG A 203 15.02 7.73 -2.70
CA ARG A 203 13.83 8.11 -1.94
C ARG A 203 13.51 9.59 -2.14
N TYR A 204 12.24 9.87 -2.37
CA TYR A 204 11.71 11.21 -2.58
C TYR A 204 10.75 11.55 -1.46
N TYR A 205 10.96 12.73 -0.87
CA TYR A 205 10.14 13.20 0.23
C TYR A 205 8.74 13.60 -0.27
N LEU A 206 7.70 12.96 0.25
CA LEU A 206 6.30 13.25 -0.12
C LEU A 206 5.67 14.35 0.75
N GLY A 207 6.48 15.03 1.58
CA GLY A 207 6.14 16.11 2.51
C GLY A 207 4.69 16.60 2.56
N ARG A 208 4.39 17.66 1.79
CA ARG A 208 3.05 18.24 1.68
C ARG A 208 2.35 17.73 0.40
N PRO A 209 1.01 17.77 0.34
CA PRO A 209 0.27 17.34 -0.85
C PRO A 209 0.75 17.97 -2.16
N GLU A 210 1.15 19.25 -2.16
CA GLU A 210 1.64 19.95 -3.35
C GLU A 210 3.02 19.44 -3.79
N ASP A 211 3.95 19.25 -2.84
CA ASP A 211 5.30 18.74 -3.12
C ASP A 211 5.23 17.29 -3.63
N ALA A 212 4.40 16.48 -2.98
CA ALA A 212 4.12 15.10 -3.37
C ALA A 212 3.60 15.03 -4.81
N TRP A 213 2.67 15.92 -5.17
CA TRP A 213 2.07 15.96 -6.50
C TRP A 213 3.08 16.25 -7.61
N GLU A 214 3.96 17.24 -7.42
CA GLU A 214 5.01 17.54 -8.40
C GLU A 214 5.98 16.37 -8.57
N ILE A 215 6.42 15.77 -7.46
CA ILE A 215 7.29 14.60 -7.47
C ILE A 215 6.63 13.45 -8.24
N MET A 216 5.38 13.13 -7.93
CA MET A 216 4.65 12.05 -8.58
C MET A 216 4.53 12.26 -10.09
N ARG A 217 4.24 13.49 -10.54
CA ARG A 217 4.15 13.81 -11.97
C ARG A 217 5.51 13.75 -12.68
N ARG A 218 6.59 14.12 -12.00
CA ARG A 218 7.94 14.08 -12.57
C ARG A 218 8.47 12.65 -12.67
N LEU A 219 8.16 11.82 -11.68
CA LEU A 219 8.62 10.44 -11.61
C LEU A 219 7.66 9.45 -12.28
N SER A 220 6.46 9.89 -12.68
CA SER A 220 5.48 9.01 -13.30
C SER A 220 5.90 8.55 -14.69
N LEU A 221 5.57 7.31 -14.99
CA LEU A 221 5.69 6.75 -16.33
C LEU A 221 4.40 7.04 -17.12
N GLY A 222 4.54 7.62 -18.31
CA GLY A 222 3.41 7.75 -19.22
C GLY A 222 2.94 6.38 -19.68
N ILE A 223 1.63 6.15 -19.70
CA ILE A 223 1.02 4.93 -20.22
C ILE A 223 -0.01 5.26 -21.32
N SER A 224 0.00 4.46 -22.40
CA SER A 224 -0.97 4.58 -23.48
C SER A 224 -2.33 4.02 -23.06
N GLU A 225 -3.42 4.44 -23.68
CA GLU A 225 -4.76 3.89 -23.39
C GLU A 225 -4.84 2.39 -23.64
N MET A 226 -4.14 1.90 -24.66
CA MET A 226 -4.08 0.48 -25.00
C MET A 226 -3.35 -0.33 -23.92
N ASP A 227 -2.21 0.15 -23.43
CA ASP A 227 -1.48 -0.54 -22.36
C ASP A 227 -2.20 -0.41 -21.02
N PHE A 228 -2.91 0.70 -20.79
CA PHE A 228 -3.66 0.94 -19.57
C PHE A 228 -4.86 0.01 -19.45
N SER A 229 -5.58 -0.29 -20.53
CA SER A 229 -6.70 -1.24 -20.49
C SER A 229 -6.23 -2.65 -20.11
N LEU A 230 -5.05 -3.07 -20.59
CA LEU A 230 -4.46 -4.38 -20.29
C LEU A 230 -4.12 -4.57 -18.80
N LEU A 231 -4.09 -3.51 -17.99
CA LEU A 231 -3.88 -3.64 -16.54
C LEU A 231 -5.04 -4.39 -15.86
N PHE A 232 -6.22 -4.40 -16.47
CA PHE A 232 -7.47 -4.85 -15.85
C PHE A 232 -8.12 -6.04 -16.55
N ASP A 233 -7.65 -6.38 -17.75
CA ASP A 233 -8.16 -7.51 -18.52
C ASP A 233 -7.32 -8.76 -18.22
N ASP A 234 -7.97 -9.81 -17.69
CA ASP A 234 -7.44 -11.17 -17.73
C ASP A 234 -7.81 -11.75 -19.11
N GLU A 235 -6.88 -11.78 -20.08
CA GLU A 235 -7.08 -12.58 -21.31
C GLU A 235 -7.21 -14.08 -21.01
#